data_AF-A0AAW1JUG3-F1
#
_entry.id   AF-A0AAW1JUG3-F1
#
_cell.length_a   1.000
_cell.length_b   1.000
_cell.length_c   1.000
_cell.angle_alpha   90.00
_cell.angle_beta   90.00
_cell.angle_gamma   90.00
#
_symmetry.space_group_name_H-M   'P 1'
#
loop_
_entity.id
_entity.type
_entity.pdbx_description
1 polymer ?
#
loop_
_entity_poly.entity_id
_entity_poly.type
_entity_poly.pdbx_seq_one_letter_code
_entity_poly.pdbx_strand_id
1 'polypeptide(L)'
;MYRQVVMHPSHTPFQRILWRENKEDAIKTDELTRVTYGTAPASFLAVRALQQLARDESQNFPIGYEIILRDFYVDDLLTGANTLAEGNQIVDEVLAILRKGGFELRKWNSNTKNLLKRFDRSDDMSVLNLDKDEEANTLGLQ
;
A
#
# COMPACT_ATOMS: atom_id res chain seq x y z
N MET A 1 -4.10 -0.31 0.24
CA MET A 1 -3.71 -1.54 -0.48
C MET A 1 -4.89 -2.46 -0.84
N TYR A 2 -5.44 -3.27 0.06
CA TYR A 2 -6.39 -4.36 -0.29
C TYR A 2 -7.59 -3.94 -1.17
N ARG A 3 -8.32 -2.90 -0.76
CA ARG A 3 -9.53 -2.44 -1.46
C ARG A 3 -9.26 -1.77 -2.82
N GLN A 4 -7.99 -1.53 -3.17
CA GLN A 4 -7.59 -1.06 -4.50
C GLN A 4 -7.56 -2.22 -5.53
N VAL A 5 -7.55 -3.48 -5.06
CA VAL A 5 -7.51 -4.65 -5.94
C VAL A 5 -8.92 -5.17 -6.21
N VAL A 6 -9.27 -5.20 -7.49
CA VAL A 6 -10.56 -5.68 -7.98
C VAL A 6 -10.63 -7.20 -7.89
N MET A 7 -11.74 -7.72 -7.36
CA MET A 7 -12.02 -9.15 -7.42
C MET A 7 -12.58 -9.50 -8.80
N HIS A 8 -12.15 -10.63 -9.35
CA HIS A 8 -12.76 -11.16 -10.56
C HIS A 8 -14.26 -11.40 -10.33
N PRO A 9 -15.16 -11.03 -11.27
CA PRO A 9 -16.61 -11.15 -11.07
C PRO A 9 -17.09 -12.56 -10.74
N SER A 10 -16.41 -13.61 -11.22
CA SER A 10 -16.76 -15.00 -10.85
C SER A 10 -16.50 -15.34 -9.38
N HIS A 11 -15.75 -14.50 -8.66
CA HIS A 11 -15.39 -14.73 -7.26
C HIS A 11 -16.16 -13.82 -6.28
N THR A 12 -16.82 -12.76 -6.74
CA THR A 12 -17.61 -11.87 -5.87
C THR A 12 -18.77 -12.58 -5.15
N PRO A 13 -19.42 -13.61 -5.71
CA PRO A 13 -20.45 -14.35 -4.98
C PRO A 13 -19.93 -15.07 -3.73
N PHE A 14 -18.63 -15.37 -3.66
CA PHE A 14 -17.99 -15.95 -2.47
C PHE A 14 -17.64 -14.91 -1.40
N GLN A 15 -17.83 -13.61 -1.69
CA GLN A 15 -17.69 -12.51 -0.73
C GLN A 15 -19.04 -11.87 -0.36
N ARG A 16 -20.11 -12.66 -0.44
CA ARG A 16 -21.46 -12.20 -0.12
C ARG A 16 -21.60 -11.94 1.37
N ILE A 17 -22.18 -10.79 1.71
CA ILE A 17 -22.55 -10.41 3.06
C ILE A 17 -24.07 -10.28 3.17
N LEU A 18 -24.57 -10.57 4.37
CA LEU A 18 -25.96 -10.36 4.74
C LEU A 18 -26.01 -9.17 5.70
N TRP A 19 -26.84 -8.18 5.41
CA TRP A 19 -26.93 -6.97 6.21
C TRP A 19 -28.39 -6.55 6.47
N ARG A 20 -28.65 -6.05 7.66
CA ARG A 20 -29.87 -5.31 8.01
C ARG A 20 -29.57 -4.39 9.19
N GLU A 21 -30.24 -3.25 9.25
CA GLU A 21 -30.05 -2.27 10.33
C GLU A 21 -30.82 -2.70 11.58
N ASN A 22 -32.11 -3.01 11.41
CA ASN A 22 -33.00 -3.46 12.48
C ASN A 22 -33.39 -4.92 12.28
N LYS A 23 -33.82 -5.59 13.36
CA LYS A 23 -34.27 -7.00 13.31
C LYS A 23 -35.49 -7.20 12.40
N GLU A 24 -36.27 -6.13 12.22
CA GLU A 24 -37.55 -6.15 11.53
C GLU A 24 -37.39 -5.84 10.03
N ASP A 25 -36.22 -5.32 9.66
CA ASP A 25 -35.88 -5.04 8.27
C ASP A 25 -35.61 -6.33 7.50
N ALA A 26 -35.98 -6.32 6.22
CA ALA A 26 -35.62 -7.39 5.29
C ALA A 26 -34.08 -7.49 5.18
N ILE A 27 -33.57 -8.73 5.19
CA ILE A 27 -32.13 -8.99 5.02
C ILE A 27 -31.73 -8.60 3.60
N LYS A 28 -30.78 -7.66 3.50
CA LYS A 28 -30.09 -7.31 2.26
C LYS A 28 -28.94 -8.27 2.01
N THR A 29 -28.68 -8.53 0.74
CA THR A 29 -27.59 -9.38 0.30
C THR A 29 -26.72 -8.58 -0.66
N ASP A 30 -25.48 -8.35 -0.27
CA ASP A 30 -24.51 -7.57 -1.04
C ASP A 30 -23.26 -8.40 -1.33
N GLU A 31 -22.55 -8.09 -2.41
CA GLU A 31 -21.30 -8.76 -2.77
C GLU A 31 -20.14 -7.75 -2.77
N LEU A 32 -19.05 -8.11 -2.08
CA LEU A 32 -17.85 -7.28 -2.08
C LEU A 32 -17.09 -7.47 -3.40
N THR A 33 -16.75 -6.37 -4.06
CA THR A 33 -16.16 -6.34 -5.41
C THR A 33 -14.64 -6.16 -5.41
N ARG A 34 -14.04 -6.11 -4.22
CA ARG A 34 -12.61 -5.85 -3.99
C ARG A 34 -12.05 -6.90 -3.05
N VAL A 35 -10.73 -7.08 -3.04
CA VAL A 35 -10.09 -7.94 -2.05
C VAL A 35 -10.40 -7.41 -0.64
N THR A 36 -11.00 -8.29 0.17
CA THR A 36 -11.43 -7.97 1.54
C THR A 36 -10.51 -8.65 2.55
N TYR A 37 -10.16 -7.91 3.61
CA TYR A 37 -9.36 -8.41 4.73
C TYR A 37 -10.07 -9.56 5.47
N GLY A 38 -9.30 -10.37 6.19
CA GLY A 38 -9.83 -11.50 6.96
C GLY A 38 -10.07 -12.77 6.15
N THR A 39 -9.97 -12.73 4.82
CA THR A 39 -9.92 -13.95 4.00
C THR A 39 -8.48 -14.47 3.94
N ALA A 40 -8.30 -15.79 4.01
CA ALA A 40 -6.98 -16.42 3.98
C ALA A 40 -6.06 -15.95 2.83
N PRO A 41 -6.55 -15.75 1.58
CA PRO A 41 -5.69 -15.32 0.49
C PRO A 41 -5.55 -13.79 0.36
N ALA A 42 -6.18 -12.97 1.21
CA ALA A 42 -6.27 -11.51 1.02
C ALA A 42 -4.89 -10.85 0.83
N SER A 43 -3.94 -11.14 1.73
CA SER A 43 -2.59 -10.57 1.71
C SER A 43 -1.83 -11.00 0.47
N PHE A 44 -1.91 -12.29 0.10
CA PHE A 44 -1.30 -12.78 -1.11
C PHE A 44 -1.87 -12.09 -2.36
N LEU A 45 -3.20 -12.01 -2.49
CA LEU A 45 -3.83 -11.39 -3.67
C LEU A 45 -3.42 -9.92 -3.82
N ALA A 46 -3.41 -9.17 -2.71
CA ALA A 46 -3.04 -7.76 -2.72
C ALA A 46 -1.56 -7.55 -3.08
N VAL A 47 -0.65 -8.28 -2.42
CA VAL A 47 0.79 -8.20 -2.67
C VAL A 47 1.12 -8.67 -4.10
N ARG A 48 0.50 -9.74 -4.58
CA ARG A 48 0.75 -10.25 -5.94
C ARG A 48 0.26 -9.28 -7.01
N ALA A 49 -0.87 -8.60 -6.81
CA ALA A 49 -1.33 -7.55 -7.71
C ALA A 49 -0.34 -6.38 -7.76
N LEU A 50 0.15 -5.92 -6.61
CA LEU A 50 1.19 -4.89 -6.51
C LEU A 50 2.48 -5.30 -7.24
N GLN A 51 2.96 -6.52 -6.99
CA GLN A 51 4.18 -7.01 -7.65
C GLN A 51 3.97 -7.24 -9.16
N GLN A 52 2.77 -7.59 -9.61
CA GLN A 52 2.49 -7.72 -11.02
C GLN A 52 2.55 -6.35 -11.71
N LEU A 53 1.91 -5.34 -11.12
CA LEU A 53 1.99 -3.95 -11.60
C LEU A 53 3.45 -3.48 -11.72
N ALA A 54 4.29 -3.76 -10.72
CA ALA A 54 5.71 -3.43 -10.79
C ALA A 54 6.43 -4.15 -11.95
N ARG A 55 6.14 -5.44 -12.18
CA ARG A 55 6.72 -6.20 -13.30
C ARG A 55 6.31 -5.62 -14.65
N ASP A 56 5.04 -5.27 -14.80
CA ASP A 56 4.49 -4.69 -16.03
C ASP A 56 5.17 -3.34 -16.37
N GLU A 57 5.63 -2.62 -15.34
CA GLU A 57 6.27 -1.32 -15.46
C GLU A 57 7.81 -1.35 -15.35
N SER A 58 8.41 -2.55 -15.27
CA SER A 58 9.85 -2.74 -15.04
C SER A 58 10.76 -2.07 -16.07
N GLN A 59 10.31 -1.96 -17.33
CA GLN A 59 11.07 -1.29 -18.38
C GLN A 59 11.04 0.24 -18.25
N ASN A 60 9.96 0.80 -17.70
CA ASN A 60 9.81 2.25 -17.55
C ASN A 60 10.45 2.77 -16.26
N PHE A 61 10.41 1.96 -15.20
CA PHE A 61 10.79 2.33 -13.84
C PHE A 61 11.62 1.21 -13.20
N PRO A 62 12.85 0.96 -13.67
CA PRO A 62 13.65 -0.20 -13.25
C PRO A 62 14.01 -0.17 -11.75
N ILE A 63 14.26 1.02 -11.18
CA ILE A 63 14.57 1.14 -9.75
C ILE A 63 13.29 0.94 -8.93
N GLY A 64 12.21 1.62 -9.30
CA GLY A 64 10.92 1.49 -8.61
C GLY A 64 10.42 0.05 -8.61
N TYR A 65 10.60 -0.67 -9.72
CA TYR A 65 10.29 -2.09 -9.84
C TYR A 65 11.04 -2.93 -8.79
N GLU A 66 12.36 -2.83 -8.74
CA GLU A 66 13.17 -3.61 -7.80
C GLU A 66 12.81 -3.31 -6.34
N ILE A 67 12.60 -2.04 -6.02
CA ILE A 67 12.19 -1.59 -4.69
C ILE A 67 10.83 -2.17 -4.32
N ILE A 68 9.84 -2.15 -5.22
CA ILE A 68 8.51 -2.70 -4.92
C ILE A 68 8.57 -4.21 -4.64
N LEU A 69 9.42 -4.95 -5.36
CA LEU A 69 9.53 -6.40 -5.14
C LEU A 69 10.29 -6.75 -3.85
N ARG A 70 11.28 -5.95 -3.48
CA ARG A 70 12.22 -6.25 -2.39
C ARG A 70 11.81 -5.66 -1.05
N ASP A 71 11.29 -4.43 -1.05
CA ASP A 71 11.24 -3.58 0.15
C ASP A 71 9.82 -3.37 0.69
N PHE A 72 8.79 -3.90 0.02
CA PHE A 72 7.43 -3.94 0.58
C PHE A 72 7.28 -5.08 1.58
N TYR A 73 6.85 -4.73 2.79
CA TYR A 73 6.29 -5.67 3.76
C TYR A 73 4.78 -5.45 3.83
N VAL A 74 4.03 -6.31 3.13
CA VAL A 74 2.57 -6.17 2.98
C VAL A 74 2.21 -4.81 2.39
N ASP A 75 1.70 -3.88 3.20
CA ASP A 75 1.30 -2.52 2.80
C ASP A 75 2.32 -1.43 3.13
N ASP A 76 3.39 -1.75 3.87
CA ASP A 76 4.45 -0.81 4.23
C ASP A 76 5.66 -0.93 3.29
N LEU A 77 6.19 0.22 2.87
CA LEU A 77 7.42 0.31 2.11
C LEU A 77 8.57 0.72 3.04
N LEU A 78 9.54 -0.19 3.22
CA LEU A 78 10.70 0.02 4.08
C LEU A 78 11.97 0.00 3.23
N THR A 79 12.39 1.19 2.79
CA THR A 79 13.53 1.33 1.87
C THR A 79 14.52 2.41 2.32
N GLY A 80 15.69 2.44 1.69
CA GLY A 80 16.77 3.37 1.99
C GLY A 80 17.67 3.62 0.80
N ALA A 81 18.48 4.67 0.91
CA ALA A 81 19.44 5.09 -0.11
C ALA A 81 20.68 5.72 0.54
N ASN A 82 21.81 5.71 -0.17
CA ASN A 82 23.06 6.30 0.33
C ASN A 82 23.12 7.80 0.07
N THR A 83 22.36 8.29 -0.91
CA THR A 83 22.29 9.72 -1.24
C THR A 83 20.86 10.22 -1.33
N LEU A 84 20.69 11.53 -1.13
CA LEU A 84 19.39 12.20 -1.30
C LEU A 84 18.89 12.10 -2.76
N ALA A 85 19.80 12.07 -3.74
CA ALA A 85 19.44 11.93 -5.16
C ALA A 85 18.82 10.55 -5.45
N GLU A 86 19.49 9.48 -5.00
CA GLU A 86 18.97 8.11 -5.10
C GLU A 86 17.63 7.96 -4.37
N GLY A 87 17.52 8.49 -3.14
CA GLY A 87 16.28 8.44 -2.37
C GLY A 87 15.12 9.15 -3.08
N ASN A 88 15.39 10.28 -3.73
CA ASN A 88 14.36 10.96 -4.53
C ASN A 88 13.96 10.13 -5.75
N GLN A 89 14.92 9.55 -6.47
CA GLN A 89 14.63 8.71 -7.63
C GLN A 89 13.78 7.50 -7.26
N ILE A 90 14.09 6.82 -6.16
CA ILE A 90 13.28 5.71 -5.62
C ILE A 90 11.84 6.17 -5.40
N VAL A 91 11.65 7.28 -4.69
CA VAL A 91 10.32 7.83 -4.41
C VAL A 91 9.56 8.14 -5.69
N ASP A 92 10.22 8.78 -6.67
CA ASP A 92 9.61 9.16 -7.95
C ASP A 92 9.14 7.94 -8.75
N GLU A 93 10.02 6.95 -8.92
CA GLU A 93 9.69 5.74 -9.68
C GLU A 93 8.63 4.89 -8.99
N VAL A 94 8.73 4.70 -7.67
CA VAL A 94 7.71 3.96 -6.90
C VAL A 94 6.36 4.65 -7.01
N LEU A 95 6.28 5.96 -6.78
CA LEU A 95 5.02 6.69 -6.89
C LEU A 95 4.44 6.63 -8.31
N ALA A 96 5.29 6.69 -9.34
CA ALA A 96 4.84 6.56 -10.72
C ALA A 96 4.19 5.19 -10.98
N ILE A 97 4.83 4.09 -10.54
CA ILE A 97 4.26 2.74 -10.64
C ILE A 97 2.94 2.64 -9.87
N LEU A 98 2.95 3.02 -8.59
CA LEU A 98 1.77 2.88 -7.72
C LEU A 98 0.56 3.65 -8.24
N ARG A 99 0.77 4.88 -8.74
CA ARG A 99 -0.31 5.70 -9.33
C ARG A 99 -0.96 5.02 -10.53
N LYS A 100 -0.21 4.29 -11.35
CA LYS A 100 -0.77 3.54 -12.48
C LYS A 100 -1.71 2.41 -12.04
N GLY A 101 -1.46 1.80 -10.89
CA GLY A 101 -2.34 0.82 -10.27
C GLY A 101 -3.40 1.39 -9.33
N GLY A 102 -3.47 2.72 -9.17
CA GLY A 102 -4.35 3.37 -8.21
C GLY A 102 -3.98 3.14 -6.74
N PHE A 103 -2.74 2.68 -6.47
CA PHE A 103 -2.19 2.56 -5.14
C PHE A 103 -1.68 3.92 -4.64
N GLU A 104 -1.83 4.17 -3.35
CA GLU A 104 -1.44 5.43 -2.71
C GLU A 104 -0.70 5.12 -1.41
N LEU A 105 0.54 5.62 -1.30
CA LEU A 105 1.32 5.58 -0.06
C LEU A 105 1.01 6.81 0.79
N ARG A 106 0.95 6.59 2.10
CA ARG A 106 0.69 7.63 3.11
C ARG A 106 1.66 7.45 4.27
N LYS A 107 1.65 8.38 5.22
CA LYS A 107 2.47 8.33 6.45
C LYS A 107 3.98 8.24 6.16
N TRP A 108 4.47 9.21 5.40
CA TRP A 108 5.87 9.24 4.99
C TRP A 108 6.79 9.57 6.18
N ASN A 109 7.77 8.70 6.40
CA ASN A 109 8.78 8.86 7.43
C ASN A 109 10.18 8.80 6.80
N SER A 110 11.10 9.64 7.28
CA SER A 110 12.48 9.64 6.82
C SER A 110 13.42 10.19 7.89
N ASN A 111 14.66 9.70 7.91
CA ASN A 111 15.73 10.29 8.72
C ASN A 111 16.23 11.64 8.19
N THR A 112 15.76 12.06 7.00
CA THR A 112 16.21 13.28 6.33
C THR A 112 15.02 14.16 5.96
N LYS A 113 14.92 15.34 6.61
CA LYS A 113 13.90 16.36 6.32
C LYS A 113 13.83 16.77 4.84
N ASN A 114 14.97 16.75 4.13
CA ASN A 114 15.01 17.15 2.73
C ASN A 114 14.19 16.22 1.82
N LEU A 115 14.10 14.94 2.15
CA LEU A 115 13.27 14.00 1.39
C LEU A 115 11.78 14.23 1.66
N LEU A 116 11.41 14.65 2.88
CA LEU A 116 10.02 14.89 3.27
C LEU A 116 9.42 16.18 2.71
N LYS A 117 10.24 17.19 2.38
CA LYS A 117 9.78 18.50 1.87
C LYS A 117 8.91 18.41 0.60
N ARG A 118 8.98 17.30 -0.14
CA ARG A 118 8.26 17.10 -1.40
C ARG A 118 6.82 16.62 -1.23
N PHE A 119 6.48 16.13 -0.05
CA PHE A 119 5.13 15.75 0.28
C PHE A 119 4.49 16.96 0.96
N ASP A 120 3.33 17.40 0.47
CA ASP A 120 2.58 18.47 1.13
C ASP A 120 2.36 18.11 2.60
N ARG A 121 2.30 19.13 3.47
CA ARG A 121 2.09 18.98 4.91
C ARG A 121 0.75 18.26 5.19
N SER A 122 0.74 16.94 5.06
CA SER A 122 -0.21 16.09 5.74
C SER A 122 0.26 15.96 7.19
N ASP A 123 -0.68 15.92 8.13
CA ASP A 123 -0.42 15.79 9.57
C ASP A 123 0.31 14.47 9.95
N ASP A 124 0.60 13.61 8.95
CA ASP A 124 1.11 12.25 9.09
C ASP A 124 2.62 12.11 8.74
N MET A 125 3.36 13.21 8.63
CA MET A 125 4.81 13.17 8.34
C MET A 125 5.67 13.30 9.60
N SER A 126 6.61 12.37 9.80
CA SER A 126 7.58 12.46 10.90
C SER A 126 9.02 12.27 10.43
N VAL A 127 9.93 12.97 11.10
CA VAL A 127 11.38 12.82 10.89
C VAL A 127 11.87 11.85 11.94
N LEU A 128 12.39 10.71 11.51
CA LEU A 128 12.88 9.66 12.41
C LEU A 128 14.33 9.92 12.80
N ASN A 129 14.61 10.01 14.09
CA ASN A 129 15.98 10.02 14.57
C ASN A 129 16.44 8.59 14.87
N LEU A 130 17.22 8.03 13.94
CA LEU A 130 17.71 6.65 14.05
C LEU A 130 18.74 6.44 15.17
N ASP A 131 19.33 7.53 15.72
CA ASP A 131 20.30 7.46 16.81
C ASP A 131 19.63 7.45 18.20
N LYS A 132 18.32 7.65 18.24
CA LYS A 132 17.51 7.51 19.44
C LYS A 132 16.64 6.26 19.26
N ASP A 133 16.24 5.63 20.36
CA ASP A 133 15.20 4.58 20.35
C ASP A 133 13.82 5.19 20.02
N GLU A 134 13.72 5.96 18.93
CA GLU A 134 12.47 6.47 18.38
C GLU A 134 11.80 5.33 17.60
N GLU A 135 10.71 4.82 18.16
CA GLU A 135 9.91 3.79 17.53
C GLU A 135 8.99 4.40 16.47
N ALA A 136 9.20 4.01 15.22
CA ALA A 136 8.20 4.19 14.17
C ALA A 136 7.32 2.94 14.13
N ASN A 137 6.04 3.08 14.47
CA ASN A 137 5.12 1.95 14.40
C ASN A 137 4.89 1.55 12.93
N THR A 138 5.53 0.46 12.52
CA THR A 138 5.37 -0.16 11.19
C THR A 138 4.58 -1.45 11.24
N LEU A 139 4.13 -1.90 12.43
CA LEU A 139 3.31 -3.09 12.65
C LEU A 139 2.50 -2.94 13.94
N GLY A 140 1.17 -3.02 13.88
CA GLY A 140 0.31 -3.05 15.07
C GLY A 140 -1.18 -2.96 14.76
N LEU A 141 -1.92 -4.03 15.05
CA LEU A 141 -3.35 -3.91 15.39
C LEU A 141 -3.49 -2.87 16.51
N GLN A 142 -4.48 -1.97 16.37
CA GLN A 142 -4.95 -1.13 17.49
C GLN A 142 -5.40 -2.01 18.67
#